data_AF-A0A1C6QEC3-F1
#
_entry.id   AF-A0A1C6QEC3-F1
#
_cell.length_a   1.000
_cell.length_b   1.000
_cell.length_c   1.000
_cell.angle_alpha   90.00
_cell.angle_beta   90.00
_cell.angle_gamma   90.00
#
_symmetry.space_group_name_H-M   'P 1'
#
loop_
_entity.id
_entity.type
_entity.pdbx_description
1 polymer ?
#
loop_
_entity_poly.entity_id
_entity_poly.type
_entity_poly.pdbx_seq_one_letter_code
_entity_poly.pdbx_strand_id
1 'polypeptide(L)'
;TFTFGGLTGVILASPPMDFHISDSYFVVAHFHYVVFGTVVFAMFSGFHFWWPKFTGKMLDERLGKITFWTLFVGFHGTFLVQHWLGAEGMMRRIPDYLAADGFTTLNTLSSIFSFLLGLSLLPFLYNVWKTAKYGRKVETDDPWGYGRSLEWATSCPPPRHNFRTLPRIRSESPAFDLHHPEIARDIEAMAAAEDAAPTEIGART
;
A
#
# COMPACT_ATOMS: atom_id res chain seq x y z
N THR A 1 6.48 6.99 1.08
CA THR A 1 7.31 6.23 0.12
C THR A 1 7.07 6.66 -1.32
N PHE A 2 5.89 6.39 -1.90
CA PHE A 2 5.61 6.69 -3.32
C PHE A 2 5.79 8.17 -3.69
N THR A 3 5.28 9.10 -2.88
CA THR A 3 5.44 10.55 -3.12
C THR A 3 6.91 10.95 -3.27
N PHE A 4 7.78 10.44 -2.38
CA PHE A 4 9.21 10.71 -2.45
C PHE A 4 9.83 10.11 -3.73
N GLY A 5 9.45 8.89 -4.09
CA GLY A 5 9.84 8.29 -5.38
C GLY A 5 9.36 9.11 -6.59
N GLY A 6 8.14 9.63 -6.56
CA GLY A 6 7.61 10.52 -7.60
C GLY A 6 8.40 11.81 -7.73
N LEU A 7 8.74 12.45 -6.60
CA LEU A 7 9.58 13.65 -6.57
C LEU A 7 10.97 13.39 -7.17
N THR A 8 11.62 12.29 -6.82
CA THR A 8 12.92 11.93 -7.40
C THR A 8 12.82 11.52 -8.87
N GLY A 9 11.64 11.05 -9.31
CA GLY A 9 11.35 10.80 -10.72
C GLY A 9 11.27 12.08 -11.55
N VAL A 10 10.69 13.15 -11.00
CA VAL A 10 10.69 14.47 -11.65
C VAL A 10 12.11 15.02 -11.79
N ILE A 11 12.98 14.77 -10.79
CA ILE A 11 14.40 15.14 -10.87
C ILE A 11 15.11 14.39 -12.01
N LEU A 12 14.91 13.08 -12.10
CA LEU A 12 15.48 12.24 -13.17
C LEU A 12 14.92 12.56 -14.56
N ALA A 13 13.72 13.12 -14.64
CA ALA A 13 13.13 13.55 -15.92
C ALA A 13 13.79 14.82 -16.49
N SER A 14 14.61 15.53 -15.69
CA SER A 14 15.30 16.75 -16.11
C SER A 14 16.71 16.44 -16.63
N PRO A 15 16.99 16.62 -17.94
CA PRO A 15 18.28 16.24 -18.52
C PRO A 15 19.53 16.84 -17.84
N PRO A 16 19.55 18.14 -17.44
CA PRO A 16 20.71 18.70 -16.76
C PRO A 16 21.05 18.02 -15.43
N MET A 17 20.04 17.54 -14.72
CA MET A 17 20.23 16.81 -13.46
C MET A 17 20.59 15.35 -13.75
N ASP A 18 19.89 14.71 -14.70
CA ASP A 18 20.10 13.32 -15.06
C ASP A 18 21.54 13.06 -15.50
N PHE A 19 22.19 13.96 -16.23
CA PHE A 19 23.59 13.76 -16.66
C PHE A 19 24.57 13.43 -15.53
N HIS A 20 24.34 13.96 -14.32
CA HIS A 20 25.20 13.68 -13.15
C HIS A 20 24.80 12.40 -12.39
N ILE A 21 23.51 12.10 -12.33
CA ILE A 21 22.95 11.02 -11.50
C ILE A 21 22.55 9.78 -12.31
N SER A 22 22.68 9.85 -13.63
CA SER A 22 22.42 8.72 -14.52
C SER A 22 23.38 7.59 -14.18
N ASP A 23 22.90 6.35 -14.28
CA ASP A 23 23.66 5.16 -13.91
C ASP A 23 24.25 5.16 -12.47
N SER A 24 23.73 5.99 -11.57
CA SER A 24 24.16 6.00 -10.16
C SER A 24 23.18 5.26 -9.24
N TYR A 25 23.58 5.12 -7.97
CA TYR A 25 22.70 4.63 -6.90
C TYR A 25 21.44 5.49 -6.72
N PHE A 26 21.40 6.71 -7.25
CA PHE A 26 20.22 7.57 -7.19
C PHE A 26 19.06 6.98 -8.00
N VAL A 27 19.35 6.48 -9.21
CA VAL A 27 18.35 5.79 -10.06
C VAL A 27 17.87 4.51 -9.41
N VAL A 28 18.78 3.76 -8.79
CA VAL A 28 18.44 2.54 -8.04
C VAL A 28 17.50 2.88 -6.89
N ALA A 29 17.84 3.87 -6.08
CA ALA A 29 17.05 4.30 -4.94
C ALA A 29 15.68 4.84 -5.36
N HIS A 30 15.61 5.65 -6.42
CA HIS A 30 14.36 6.13 -7.00
C HIS A 30 13.41 4.97 -7.38
N PHE A 31 13.90 4.01 -8.18
CA PHE A 31 13.09 2.88 -8.63
C PHE A 31 12.55 2.06 -7.45
N HIS A 32 13.38 1.81 -6.44
CA HIS A 32 12.94 1.09 -5.24
C HIS A 32 11.89 1.89 -4.46
N TYR A 33 12.01 3.21 -4.33
CA TYR A 33 10.96 4.02 -3.67
C TYR A 33 9.61 4.00 -4.39
N VAL A 34 9.63 3.99 -5.72
CA VAL A 34 8.39 3.92 -6.52
C VAL A 34 7.79 2.52 -6.44
N VAL A 35 8.54 1.49 -6.86
CA VAL A 35 8.02 0.11 -7.00
C VAL A 35 7.75 -0.54 -5.66
N PHE A 36 8.59 -0.32 -4.65
CA PHE A 36 8.31 -0.88 -3.33
C PHE A 36 7.07 -0.25 -2.70
N GLY A 37 6.87 1.05 -2.96
CA GLY A 37 5.65 1.79 -2.61
C GLY A 37 4.40 1.20 -3.25
N THR A 38 4.41 1.02 -4.57
CA THR A 38 3.21 0.61 -5.33
C THR A 38 2.96 -0.88 -5.32
N VAL A 39 4.01 -1.71 -5.27
CA VAL A 39 3.87 -3.16 -5.39
C VAL A 39 3.93 -3.80 -4.01
N VAL A 40 5.00 -3.59 -3.24
CA VAL A 40 5.22 -4.36 -2.01
C VAL A 40 4.26 -3.91 -0.90
N PHE A 41 4.16 -2.61 -0.62
CA PHE A 41 3.21 -2.12 0.40
C PHE A 41 1.76 -2.38 -0.01
N ALA A 42 1.40 -2.20 -1.28
CA ALA A 42 0.05 -2.51 -1.76
C ALA A 42 -0.24 -4.01 -1.68
N MET A 43 0.74 -4.88 -1.99
CA MET A 43 0.60 -6.33 -1.86
C MET A 43 0.38 -6.73 -0.40
N PHE A 44 1.14 -6.18 0.56
CA PHE A 44 0.89 -6.44 1.99
C PHE A 44 -0.45 -5.90 2.47
N SER A 45 -0.85 -4.71 2.01
CA SER A 45 -2.17 -4.15 2.29
C SER A 45 -3.27 -5.07 1.75
N GLY A 46 -3.15 -5.52 0.51
CA GLY A 46 -4.08 -6.45 -0.11
C GLY A 46 -4.12 -7.81 0.60
N PHE A 47 -2.97 -8.36 0.98
CA PHE A 47 -2.93 -9.58 1.77
C PHE A 47 -3.70 -9.42 3.06
N HIS A 48 -3.47 -8.35 3.84
CA HIS A 48 -4.20 -8.15 5.09
C HIS A 48 -5.69 -7.92 4.86
N PHE A 49 -6.06 -7.11 3.87
CA PHE A 49 -7.44 -6.76 3.56
C PHE A 49 -8.26 -7.95 3.07
N TRP A 50 -7.75 -8.72 2.09
CA TRP A 50 -8.46 -9.86 1.51
C TRP A 50 -8.17 -11.21 2.18
N TRP A 51 -7.28 -11.28 3.19
CA TRP A 51 -7.03 -12.52 3.94
C TRP A 51 -8.30 -13.21 4.48
N PRO A 52 -9.20 -12.49 5.19
CA PRO A 52 -10.44 -13.11 5.66
C PRO A 52 -11.35 -13.52 4.52
N LYS A 53 -11.24 -12.87 3.36
CA LYS A 53 -12.01 -13.24 2.18
C LYS A 53 -11.55 -14.57 1.58
N PHE A 54 -10.24 -14.78 1.47
CA PHE A 54 -9.71 -16.02 0.90
C PHE A 54 -9.77 -17.20 1.87
N THR A 55 -9.53 -16.97 3.17
CA THR A 55 -9.33 -18.06 4.15
C THR A 55 -10.44 -18.17 5.18
N GLY A 56 -11.33 -17.18 5.27
CA GLY A 56 -12.35 -17.09 6.33
C GLY A 56 -11.78 -16.81 7.71
N LYS A 57 -10.53 -16.32 7.83
CA LYS A 57 -9.86 -16.04 9.11
C LYS A 57 -9.19 -14.68 9.07
N MET A 58 -9.15 -13.97 10.20
CA MET A 58 -8.43 -12.70 10.32
C MET A 58 -6.94 -12.93 10.59
N LEU A 59 -6.09 -12.07 10.02
CA LEU A 59 -4.69 -12.00 10.44
C LEU A 59 -4.56 -11.36 11.83
N ASP A 60 -3.48 -11.68 12.55
CA ASP A 60 -3.20 -11.03 13.83
C ASP A 60 -2.66 -9.61 13.61
N GLU A 61 -3.45 -8.61 14.02
CA GLU A 61 -3.12 -7.19 13.93
C GLU A 61 -1.81 -6.81 14.62
N ARG A 62 -1.44 -7.49 15.72
CA ARG A 62 -0.20 -7.17 16.44
C ARG A 62 1.02 -7.57 15.60
N LEU A 63 0.98 -8.75 14.98
CA LEU A 63 2.03 -9.23 14.09
C LEU A 63 2.06 -8.45 12.77
N GLY A 64 0.89 -8.03 12.27
CA GLY A 64 0.77 -7.14 11.11
C GLY A 64 1.46 -5.79 11.36
N LYS A 65 1.24 -5.17 12.52
CA LYS A 65 1.92 -3.93 12.92
C LYS A 65 3.44 -4.09 13.04
N ILE A 66 3.92 -5.20 13.61
CA ILE A 66 5.36 -5.49 13.68
C ILE A 66 5.96 -5.61 12.27
N THR A 67 5.30 -6.37 11.40
CA THR A 67 5.69 -6.50 9.98
C THR A 67 5.75 -5.13 9.31
N PHE A 68 4.71 -4.31 9.47
CA PHE A 68 4.65 -2.98 8.90
C PHE A 68 5.80 -2.09 9.37
N TRP A 69 6.06 -1.99 10.67
CA TRP A 69 7.10 -1.11 11.19
C TRP A 69 8.51 -1.57 10.83
N THR A 70 8.77 -2.88 10.90
CA THR A 70 10.08 -3.43 10.51
C THR A 70 10.33 -3.26 9.01
N LEU A 71 9.33 -3.52 8.17
CA LEU A 71 9.37 -3.28 6.73
C LEU A 71 9.56 -1.80 6.40
N PHE A 72 8.81 -0.91 7.07
CA PHE A 72 8.85 0.52 6.83
C PHE A 72 10.19 1.15 7.21
N VAL A 73 10.70 0.83 8.40
CA VAL A 73 12.00 1.33 8.89
C VAL A 73 13.15 0.71 8.10
N GLY A 74 13.10 -0.61 7.86
CA GLY A 74 14.10 -1.30 7.02
C GLY A 74 14.16 -0.72 5.61
N PHE A 75 13.02 -0.41 5.01
CA PHE A 75 12.96 0.15 3.67
C PHE A 75 13.60 1.55 3.61
N HIS A 76 13.15 2.47 4.47
CA HIS A 76 13.69 3.83 4.48
C HIS A 76 15.17 3.85 4.84
N GLY A 77 15.58 3.07 5.85
CA GLY A 77 17.00 2.97 6.24
C GLY A 77 17.89 2.40 5.12
N THR A 78 17.38 1.49 4.29
CA THR A 78 18.13 0.91 3.18
C THR A 78 18.30 1.89 2.03
N PHE A 79 17.20 2.48 1.55
CA PHE A 79 17.19 3.19 0.26
C PHE A 79 17.27 4.71 0.40
N LEU A 80 16.98 5.30 1.55
CA LEU A 80 17.11 6.75 1.74
C LEU A 80 18.57 7.17 1.59
N VAL A 81 19.47 6.43 2.23
CA VAL A 81 20.92 6.67 2.17
C VAL A 81 21.51 6.46 0.78
N GLN A 82 20.88 5.62 -0.05
CA GLN A 82 21.31 5.38 -1.43
C GLN A 82 21.06 6.60 -2.35
N HIS A 83 20.07 7.44 -2.04
CA HIS A 83 19.92 8.71 -2.76
C HIS A 83 21.13 9.62 -2.53
N TRP A 84 21.63 9.66 -1.29
CA TRP A 84 22.81 10.45 -0.96
C TRP A 84 24.07 9.87 -1.62
N LEU A 85 24.30 8.55 -1.49
CA LEU A 85 25.40 7.85 -2.17
C LEU A 85 25.40 8.08 -3.69
N GLY A 86 24.23 8.03 -4.31
CA GLY A 86 24.08 8.26 -5.74
C GLY A 86 24.34 9.71 -6.16
N ALA A 87 24.03 10.68 -5.31
CA ALA A 87 24.32 12.09 -5.56
C ALA A 87 25.83 12.41 -5.39
N GLU A 88 26.51 11.72 -4.47
CA GLU A 88 27.97 11.80 -4.27
C GLU A 88 28.78 11.09 -5.37
N GLY A 89 28.12 10.32 -6.25
CA GLY A 89 28.74 9.74 -7.45
C GLY A 89 28.99 8.23 -7.38
N MET A 90 28.42 7.50 -6.41
CA MET A 90 28.49 6.04 -6.41
C MET A 90 27.70 5.46 -7.59
N MET A 91 28.42 4.89 -8.55
CA MET A 91 27.84 4.23 -9.72
C MET A 91 27.16 2.92 -9.35
N ARG A 92 26.07 2.58 -10.03
CA ARG A 92 25.37 1.30 -9.84
C ARG A 92 26.18 0.14 -10.45
N ARG A 93 25.97 -1.08 -9.94
CA ARG A 93 26.57 -2.34 -10.46
C ARG A 93 28.09 -2.43 -10.31
N ILE A 94 28.65 -1.70 -9.33
CA ILE A 94 30.06 -1.80 -8.98
C ILE A 94 30.21 -2.79 -7.81
N PRO A 95 31.09 -3.80 -7.92
CA PRO A 95 31.24 -4.82 -6.88
C PRO A 95 32.08 -4.37 -5.68
N ASP A 96 33.03 -3.46 -5.88
CA ASP A 96 33.97 -2.97 -4.87
C ASP A 96 34.29 -1.47 -5.06
N TYR A 97 34.65 -0.80 -3.96
CA TYR A 97 35.00 0.63 -3.96
C TYR A 97 36.20 0.87 -3.03
N LEU A 98 36.91 1.98 -3.22
CA LEU A 98 38.09 2.31 -2.43
C LEU A 98 37.65 2.90 -1.09
N ALA A 99 38.40 2.61 -0.02
CA ALA A 99 38.14 3.22 1.28
C ALA A 99 38.29 4.75 1.27
N ALA A 100 39.08 5.29 0.33
CA ALA A 100 39.27 6.72 0.12
C ALA A 100 38.02 7.42 -0.43
N ASP A 101 37.08 6.69 -1.03
CA ASP A 101 35.88 7.26 -1.65
C ASP A 101 34.82 7.71 -0.62
N GLY A 102 34.98 7.32 0.66
CA GLY A 102 34.09 7.75 1.75
C GLY A 102 32.71 7.05 1.79
N PHE A 103 32.41 6.16 0.85
CA PHE A 103 31.10 5.50 0.74
C PHE A 103 30.82 4.41 1.79
N THR A 104 31.82 4.01 2.58
CA THR A 104 31.74 2.87 3.50
C THR A 104 30.63 3.00 4.53
N THR A 105 30.47 4.17 5.14
CA THR A 105 29.51 4.37 6.23
C THR A 105 28.07 4.22 5.75
N LEU A 106 27.72 4.88 4.64
CA LEU A 106 26.37 4.84 4.09
C LEU A 106 26.03 3.47 3.50
N ASN A 107 26.99 2.77 2.87
CA ASN A 107 26.80 1.40 2.41
C ASN A 107 26.61 0.40 3.56
N THR A 108 27.36 0.58 4.65
CA THR A 108 27.21 -0.24 5.86
C THR A 108 25.83 -0.04 6.47
N LEU A 109 25.37 1.20 6.58
CA LEU A 109 24.03 1.53 7.07
C LEU A 109 22.94 0.94 6.18
N SER A 110 23.07 1.10 4.86
CA SER A 110 22.16 0.49 3.87
C SER A 110 22.08 -1.02 4.03
N SER A 111 23.22 -1.68 4.27
CA SER A 111 23.31 -3.13 4.44
C SER A 111 22.65 -3.62 5.74
N ILE A 112 22.86 -2.93 6.86
CA ILE A 112 22.21 -3.27 8.14
C ILE A 112 20.68 -3.23 7.98
N PHE A 113 20.17 -2.19 7.34
CA PHE A 113 18.74 -2.06 7.11
C PHE A 113 18.20 -3.00 6.03
N SER A 114 19.01 -3.44 5.07
CA SER A 114 18.59 -4.44 4.08
C SER A 114 18.41 -5.82 4.73
N PHE A 115 19.26 -6.18 5.70
CA PHE A 115 19.03 -7.35 6.55
C PHE A 115 17.76 -7.21 7.38
N LEU A 116 17.52 -6.04 7.99
CA LEU A 116 16.26 -5.78 8.71
C LEU A 116 15.04 -5.93 7.80
N LEU A 117 15.14 -5.43 6.57
CA LEU A 117 14.10 -5.53 5.56
C LEU A 117 13.83 -6.99 5.18
N GLY A 118 14.87 -7.81 4.99
CA GLY A 118 14.70 -9.26 4.79
C GLY A 118 14.06 -9.96 5.98
N LEU A 119 14.48 -9.61 7.19
CA LEU A 119 13.91 -10.16 8.44
C LEU A 119 12.45 -9.74 8.67
N SER A 120 11.99 -8.62 8.09
CA SER A 120 10.59 -8.18 8.20
C SER A 120 9.58 -9.16 7.59
N LEU A 121 10.03 -10.08 6.72
CA LEU A 121 9.17 -11.14 6.17
C LEU A 121 8.87 -12.25 7.19
N LEU A 122 9.73 -12.48 8.17
CA LEU A 122 9.55 -13.53 9.18
C LEU A 122 8.26 -13.34 10.02
N PRO A 123 7.98 -12.16 10.62
CA PRO A 123 6.73 -11.97 11.37
C PRO A 123 5.49 -12.14 10.48
N PHE A 124 5.56 -11.80 9.19
CA PHE A 124 4.47 -12.03 8.25
C PHE A 124 4.21 -13.52 7.99
N LEU A 125 5.26 -14.27 7.64
CA LEU A 125 5.15 -15.72 7.41
C LEU A 125 4.65 -16.44 8.67
N TYR A 126 5.13 -16.01 9.85
CA TYR A 126 4.64 -16.52 11.12
C TYR A 126 3.16 -16.18 11.35
N ASN A 127 2.72 -14.96 11.00
CA ASN A 127 1.32 -14.57 11.10
C ASN A 127 0.41 -15.44 10.22
N VAL A 128 0.83 -15.68 8.97
CA VAL A 128 0.14 -16.57 8.02
C VAL A 128 0.03 -17.99 8.57
N TRP A 129 1.14 -18.56 9.05
CA TRP A 129 1.14 -19.91 9.63
C TRP A 129 0.26 -20.01 10.90
N LYS A 130 0.39 -19.05 11.81
CA LYS A 130 -0.36 -19.00 13.08
C LYS A 130 -1.86 -18.92 12.82
N THR A 131 -2.29 -18.06 11.91
CA THR A 131 -3.71 -17.83 11.61
C THR A 131 -4.29 -18.97 10.77
N ALA A 132 -3.52 -19.56 9.85
CA ALA A 132 -3.93 -20.76 9.15
C ALA A 132 -4.25 -21.91 10.12
N LYS A 133 -3.39 -22.15 11.13
CA LYS A 133 -3.55 -23.26 12.09
C LYS A 133 -4.52 -22.96 13.23
N TYR A 134 -4.47 -21.77 13.83
CA TYR A 134 -5.18 -21.45 15.09
C TYR A 134 -6.15 -20.26 14.98
N GLY A 135 -6.23 -19.59 13.83
CA GLY A 135 -7.09 -18.42 13.65
C GLY A 135 -8.58 -18.75 13.79
N ARG A 136 -9.31 -17.84 14.44
CA ARG A 136 -10.78 -17.90 14.55
C ARG A 136 -11.40 -17.64 13.18
N LYS A 137 -12.47 -18.37 12.87
CA LYS A 137 -13.24 -18.15 11.65
C LYS A 137 -14.07 -16.89 11.78
N VAL A 138 -14.18 -16.16 10.69
CA VAL A 138 -15.09 -15.03 10.52
C VAL A 138 -16.46 -15.61 10.18
N GLU A 139 -17.50 -15.17 10.90
CA GLU A 139 -18.89 -15.60 10.66
C GLU A 139 -19.71 -14.53 9.91
N THR A 140 -19.11 -13.37 9.64
CA THR A 140 -19.72 -12.22 8.97
C THR A 140 -19.25 -12.10 7.52
N ASP A 141 -20.12 -11.61 6.64
CA ASP A 141 -19.79 -11.34 5.23
C ASP A 141 -18.78 -10.18 5.08
N ASP A 142 -18.88 -9.18 5.96
CA ASP A 142 -17.94 -8.06 6.06
C ASP A 142 -17.22 -8.02 7.43
N PRO A 143 -15.97 -8.48 7.52
CA PRO A 143 -15.16 -8.40 8.74
C PRO A 143 -14.62 -7.00 9.03
N TRP A 144 -14.62 -6.09 8.05
CA TRP A 144 -14.10 -4.71 8.19
C TRP A 144 -15.23 -3.71 8.50
N GLY A 145 -16.48 -4.10 8.28
CA GLY A 145 -17.72 -3.41 8.68
C GLY A 145 -18.23 -2.33 7.71
N TYR A 146 -17.33 -1.73 6.93
CA TYR A 146 -17.62 -0.64 5.99
C TYR A 146 -17.15 -0.96 4.56
N GLY A 147 -17.16 -2.24 4.18
CA GLY A 147 -16.81 -2.70 2.85
C GLY A 147 -17.75 -2.12 1.79
N ARG A 148 -17.19 -1.50 0.74
CA ARG A 148 -17.96 -0.78 -0.29
C ARG A 148 -18.25 -1.65 -1.52
N SER A 149 -17.21 -2.28 -2.03
CA SER A 149 -17.25 -3.11 -3.24
C SER A 149 -18.11 -4.37 -3.05
N LEU A 150 -18.64 -4.92 -4.15
CA LEU A 150 -19.49 -6.11 -4.18
C LEU A 150 -18.90 -7.33 -3.48
N GLU A 151 -17.58 -7.41 -3.37
CA GLU A 151 -16.90 -8.51 -2.70
C GLU A 151 -17.34 -8.65 -1.23
N TRP A 152 -17.70 -7.56 -0.54
CA TRP A 152 -18.12 -7.58 0.86
C TRP A 152 -19.62 -7.88 1.05
N ALA A 153 -20.35 -8.15 -0.03
CA ALA A 153 -21.74 -8.59 0.00
C ALA A 153 -21.91 -10.14 -0.04
N THR A 154 -20.80 -10.88 -0.13
CA THR A 154 -20.81 -12.36 -0.10
C THR A 154 -20.07 -12.90 1.12
N SER A 155 -20.23 -14.19 1.42
CA SER A 155 -19.60 -14.83 2.58
C SER A 155 -18.08 -14.83 2.56
N CYS A 156 -17.49 -15.02 3.74
CA CYS A 156 -16.05 -15.17 3.96
C CYS A 156 -15.75 -16.60 4.49
N PRO A 157 -15.24 -17.54 3.66
CA PRO A 157 -14.90 -17.43 2.24
C PRO A 157 -16.13 -17.51 1.30
N PRO A 158 -16.01 -17.03 0.04
CA PRO A 158 -17.08 -17.12 -0.94
C PRO A 158 -17.45 -18.57 -1.29
N PRO A 159 -18.72 -18.85 -1.65
CA PRO A 159 -19.11 -20.13 -2.23
C PRO A 159 -18.44 -20.34 -3.60
N ARG A 160 -18.46 -21.59 -4.09
CA ARG A 160 -17.78 -21.98 -5.34
C ARG A 160 -18.18 -21.15 -6.58
N HIS A 161 -19.37 -20.55 -6.58
CA HIS A 161 -19.92 -19.70 -7.63
C HIS A 161 -20.02 -18.21 -7.22
N ASN A 162 -19.21 -17.79 -6.24
CA ASN A 162 -19.07 -16.43 -5.70
C ASN A 162 -20.27 -15.84 -4.95
N PHE A 163 -21.50 -15.90 -5.47
CA PHE A 163 -22.67 -15.24 -4.88
C PHE A 163 -23.86 -16.19 -4.78
N ARG A 164 -24.51 -16.25 -3.60
CA ARG A 164 -25.82 -16.93 -3.47
C ARG A 164 -26.96 -16.06 -3.98
N THR A 165 -26.88 -14.77 -3.71
CA THR A 165 -27.82 -13.73 -4.14
C THR A 165 -27.04 -12.46 -4.46
N LEU A 166 -27.38 -11.81 -5.58
CA LEU A 166 -26.76 -10.54 -5.96
C LEU A 166 -27.57 -9.38 -5.38
N PRO A 167 -26.93 -8.45 -4.65
CA PRO A 167 -27.61 -7.23 -4.20
C PRO A 167 -27.89 -6.31 -5.40
N ARG A 168 -28.90 -5.46 -5.25
CA ARG A 168 -29.24 -4.46 -6.28
C ARG A 168 -28.18 -3.36 -6.28
N ILE A 169 -27.54 -3.13 -7.42
CA ILE A 169 -26.50 -2.11 -7.59
C ILE A 169 -27.17 -0.76 -7.91
N ARG A 170 -26.98 0.23 -7.04
CA ARG A 170 -27.49 1.60 -7.20
C ARG A 170 -26.40 2.68 -7.15
N SER A 171 -25.26 2.38 -6.52
CA SER A 171 -24.11 3.26 -6.38
C SER A 171 -22.80 2.53 -6.71
N GLU A 172 -21.67 3.24 -6.62
CA GLU A 172 -20.32 2.65 -6.67
C GLU A 172 -19.98 1.81 -5.41
N SER A 173 -20.84 1.84 -4.39
CA SER A 173 -20.63 1.21 -3.08
C SER A 173 -21.77 0.23 -2.70
N PRO A 174 -22.07 -0.78 -3.53
CA PRO A 174 -23.27 -1.62 -3.38
C PRO A 174 -23.30 -2.50 -2.12
N ALA A 175 -22.14 -2.91 -1.58
CA ALA A 175 -22.13 -3.67 -0.32
C ALA A 175 -22.40 -2.75 0.88
N PHE A 176 -21.92 -1.51 0.82
CA PHE A 176 -22.16 -0.53 1.86
C PHE A 176 -23.65 -0.15 1.94
N ASP A 177 -24.30 0.11 0.81
CA ASP A 177 -25.74 0.43 0.76
C ASP A 177 -26.63 -0.70 1.28
N LEU A 178 -26.18 -1.96 1.13
CA LEU A 178 -26.88 -3.13 1.62
C LEU A 178 -26.80 -3.23 3.15
N HIS A 179 -25.61 -3.00 3.72
CA HIS A 179 -25.35 -3.15 5.15
C HIS A 179 -25.74 -1.91 5.97
N HIS A 180 -25.79 -0.73 5.34
CA HIS A 180 -26.11 0.57 5.98
C HIS A 180 -27.21 1.32 5.21
N PRO A 181 -28.44 0.76 5.12
CA PRO A 181 -29.52 1.34 4.31
C PRO A 181 -29.99 2.71 4.79
N GLU A 182 -29.82 3.02 6.08
CA GLU A 182 -30.11 4.34 6.65
C GLU A 182 -29.23 5.44 6.04
N ILE A 183 -27.92 5.18 5.90
CA ILE A 183 -26.98 6.16 5.35
C ILE A 183 -27.23 6.35 3.85
N ALA A 184 -27.52 5.26 3.13
CA ALA A 184 -27.82 5.33 1.70
C ALA A 184 -29.08 6.18 1.42
N ARG A 185 -30.12 6.06 2.26
CA ARG A 185 -31.35 6.86 2.14
C ARG A 185 -31.12 8.34 2.41
N ASP A 186 -30.31 8.66 3.41
CA ASP A 186 -29.97 10.05 3.74
C ASP A 186 -29.19 10.70 2.58
N ILE A 187 -28.26 9.97 1.95
CA ILE A 187 -27.53 10.43 0.76
C ILE A 187 -28.48 10.64 -0.42
N GLU A 188 -29.38 9.69 -0.69
CA GLU A 188 -30.40 9.83 -1.75
C GLU A 188 -31.31 11.05 -1.49
N ALA A 189 -31.71 11.29 -0.24
CA ALA A 189 -32.53 12.43 0.15
C ALA A 189 -31.80 13.77 0.03
N MET A 190 -30.51 13.82 0.39
CA MET A 190 -29.67 15.01 0.24
C MET A 190 -29.44 15.34 -1.24
N ALA A 191 -29.14 14.34 -2.07
CA ALA A 191 -28.98 14.54 -3.51
C ALA A 191 -30.28 15.04 -4.16
N ALA A 192 -31.42 14.47 -3.79
CA ALA A 192 -32.72 14.93 -4.27
C ALA A 192 -33.05 16.37 -3.82
N ALA A 193 -32.60 16.78 -2.63
CA ALA A 193 -32.76 18.15 -2.13
C ALA A 193 -31.84 19.14 -2.86
N GLU A 194 -30.62 18.74 -3.21
CA GLU A 194 -29.67 19.53 -4.01
C GLU A 194 -30.20 19.75 -5.44
N ASP A 195 -30.70 18.69 -6.10
CA ASP A 195 -31.31 18.78 -7.42
C ASP A 195 -32.59 19.65 -7.43
N ALA A 196 -33.28 19.73 -6.29
CA ALA A 196 -34.47 20.58 -6.12
C ALA A 196 -34.15 22.04 -5.73
N ALA A 197 -32.89 22.36 -5.43
CA ALA A 197 -32.50 23.72 -5.06
C ALA A 197 -32.43 24.60 -6.32
N PRO A 198 -33.12 25.76 -6.36
CA PRO A 198 -33.08 26.65 -7.52
C PRO A 198 -31.66 27.17 -7.73
N THR A 199 -31.12 26.99 -8.93
CA THR A 199 -29.80 27.47 -9.33
C THR A 199 -29.83 29.01 -9.41
N GLU A 200 -29.48 29.70 -8.32
CA GLU A 200 -29.27 31.16 -8.33
C GLU A 200 -27.97 31.51 -9.06
N ILE A 201 -27.92 31.29 -10.37
CA ILE A 201 -26.86 31.79 -11.25
C ILE A 201 -27.54 32.46 -12.44
N GLY A 202 -27.99 33.71 -12.25
CA GLY A 202 -28.59 34.47 -13.35
C GLY A 202 -29.32 35.75 -12.98
N ALA A 203 -28.79 36.59 -12.07
CA ALA A 203 -29.35 37.93 -11.87
C ALA A 203 -28.34 38.92 -11.25
N ARG A 204 -27.23 39.20 -11.94
CA ARG A 204 -26.45 40.43 -11.75
C ARG A 204 -25.94 40.92 -13.11
N THR A 205 -26.81 41.64 -13.82
CA THR A 205 -26.46 42.64 -14.84
C THR A 205 -26.96 43.98 -14.35
#